data_AF-A0A7X0DE58-F1
#
_entry.id   AF-A0A7X0DE58-F1
#
_cell.length_a   1.000
_cell.length_b   1.000
_cell.length_c   1.000
_cell.angle_alpha   90.00
_cell.angle_beta   90.00
_cell.angle_gamma   90.00
#
_symmetry.space_group_name_H-M   'P 1'
#
loop_
_entity.id
_entity.type
_entity.pdbx_description
1 polymer ?
#
loop_
_entity_poly.entity_id
_entity_poly.type
_entity_poly.pdbx_seq_one_letter_code
_entity_poly.pdbx_strand_id
1 'polypeptide(L)'
;MNAIGALRCVSTGLCFIIGAAAYAAELRGHGGAVRSIAVSSDAETAITGSFDATAIIWSLETGEARQVLLFHEGQVDVVVALPEGRYASAGIDGNIAIWEIGRSEPISVLRGHSGPVVALALAPDGKTLASGSRDATIRLWPLPEGSSRVLRGHDGSINALTFLPDGTLASAGYDSTVMLWPADETVASKRLSMPTPVNALATVADGRLFGAGSDGKLREIDRSGAVIGEYAVSTGPLIALATAADNRHLAVSALKDGVVLFDLYTHRPARNLNTAGAAVWALAFTGGGRAILAGGTDPVVGEWNVDTGQRADRFATSQLDLMAGFADNPDAESFRACIACHTLDPDQGNRAGPTLHGIFGRRIATVDGYPYSPALQGMDIVWTPETVSELFVLGPSKFTPGTKMPEQTITDPKDRAALIRFLEAETGRK
;
A
#
# COMPACT_ATOMS: atom_id res chain seq x y z
N MET A 1 35.47 -7.32 57.81
CA MET A 1 35.25 -5.94 57.31
C MET A 1 36.06 -5.74 56.05
N ASN A 2 35.34 -5.53 54.96
CA ASN A 2 35.68 -5.09 53.61
C ASN A 2 37.08 -4.47 53.37
N ALA A 3 37.75 -4.91 52.30
CA ALA A 3 38.00 -4.06 51.13
C ALA A 3 38.55 -4.89 49.94
N ILE A 4 37.82 -4.83 48.84
CA ILE A 4 38.11 -5.38 47.51
C ILE A 4 38.67 -4.24 46.65
N GLY A 5 39.60 -4.55 45.73
CA GLY A 5 39.89 -3.75 44.53
C GLY A 5 41.38 -3.51 44.30
N ALA A 6 41.97 -3.68 43.12
CA ALA A 6 41.46 -4.09 41.82
C ALA A 6 42.66 -4.56 40.96
N LEU A 7 42.58 -5.75 40.33
CA LEU A 7 43.44 -6.09 39.20
C LEU A 7 42.84 -5.48 37.93
N ARG A 8 43.62 -4.66 37.22
CA ARG A 8 43.30 -4.21 35.86
C ARG A 8 43.41 -5.37 34.89
N CYS A 9 42.28 -5.90 34.44
CA CYS A 9 42.21 -6.74 33.24
C CYS A 9 42.00 -5.81 32.03
N VAL A 10 43.00 -5.77 31.15
CA VAL A 10 42.86 -5.14 29.83
C VAL A 10 42.20 -6.19 28.93
N SER A 11 40.87 -6.13 28.80
CA SER A 11 40.17 -6.86 27.74
C SER A 11 40.03 -5.94 26.53
N THR A 12 40.79 -6.23 25.48
CA THR A 12 40.51 -5.79 24.12
C THR A 12 39.18 -6.39 23.69
N GLY A 13 38.09 -5.67 23.94
CA GLY A 13 36.77 -5.99 23.39
C GLY A 13 36.78 -5.75 21.88
N LEU A 14 36.78 -6.82 21.10
CA LEU A 14 36.40 -6.80 19.70
C LEU A 14 34.96 -6.28 19.64
N CYS A 15 34.78 -5.03 19.23
CA CYS A 15 33.46 -4.46 18.99
C CYS A 15 32.92 -5.11 17.71
N PHE A 16 32.14 -6.18 17.85
CA PHE A 16 31.29 -6.64 16.76
C PHE A 16 30.26 -5.54 16.51
N ILE A 17 30.55 -4.68 15.54
CA ILE A 17 29.51 -3.89 14.89
C ILE A 17 28.68 -4.92 14.12
N ILE A 18 27.66 -5.46 14.78
CA ILE A 18 26.55 -6.10 14.08
C ILE A 18 25.88 -4.95 13.35
N GLY A 19 26.32 -4.69 12.12
CA GLY A 19 25.59 -3.81 11.23
C GLY A 19 24.20 -4.39 11.09
N ALA A 20 23.20 -3.67 11.58
CA ALA A 20 21.81 -3.96 11.26
C ALA A 20 21.71 -3.91 9.74
N ALA A 21 21.71 -5.09 9.11
CA ALA A 21 21.37 -5.20 7.70
C ALA A 21 19.90 -4.80 7.61
N ALA A 22 19.63 -3.57 7.21
CA ALA A 22 18.30 -3.17 6.78
C ALA A 22 17.96 -4.03 5.56
N TYR A 23 17.08 -5.00 5.77
CA TYR A 23 16.55 -5.87 4.72
C TYR A 23 15.43 -5.11 4.01
N ALA A 24 15.77 -4.25 3.06
CA ALA A 24 14.77 -3.63 2.18
C ALA A 24 14.38 -4.64 1.08
N ALA A 25 13.13 -5.11 1.12
CA ALA A 25 12.56 -6.05 0.15
C ALA A 25 11.31 -5.43 -0.52
N GLU A 26 11.14 -5.69 -1.82
CA GLU A 26 9.94 -5.29 -2.57
C GLU A 26 8.68 -5.93 -1.97
N LEU A 27 7.59 -5.18 -1.82
CA LEU A 27 6.32 -5.74 -1.35
C LEU A 27 5.59 -6.38 -2.53
N ARG A 28 5.58 -7.72 -2.58
CA ARG A 28 5.00 -8.52 -3.66
C ARG A 28 3.88 -9.42 -3.14
N GLY A 29 2.71 -9.31 -3.75
CA GLY A 29 1.55 -10.13 -3.39
C GLY A 29 0.21 -9.67 -3.93
N HIS A 30 0.12 -8.46 -4.48
CA HIS A 30 -1.07 -8.07 -5.23
C HIS A 30 -1.15 -8.81 -6.57
N GLY A 31 -2.35 -9.12 -7.01
CA GLY A 31 -2.65 -9.65 -8.35
C GLY A 31 -2.98 -8.56 -9.38
N GLY A 32 -3.07 -7.31 -8.92
CA GLY A 32 -3.41 -6.15 -9.75
C GLY A 32 -2.63 -4.90 -9.34
N ALA A 33 -2.92 -3.81 -10.02
CA ALA A 33 -2.27 -2.51 -9.79
C ALA A 33 -2.52 -1.99 -8.36
N VAL A 34 -1.45 -1.50 -7.73
CA VAL A 34 -1.50 -0.92 -6.38
C VAL A 34 -1.99 0.52 -6.46
N ARG A 35 -3.12 0.78 -5.80
CA ARG A 35 -3.85 2.05 -5.90
C ARG A 35 -3.60 2.99 -4.72
N SER A 36 -3.29 2.46 -3.55
CA SER A 36 -3.07 3.24 -2.34
C SER A 36 -2.07 2.56 -1.42
N ILE A 37 -1.27 3.35 -0.71
CA ILE A 37 -0.27 2.91 0.26
C ILE A 37 -0.35 3.85 1.47
N ALA A 38 -0.29 3.29 2.68
CA ALA A 38 -0.10 4.07 3.90
C ALA A 38 0.88 3.35 4.84
N VAL A 39 1.70 4.13 5.55
CA VAL A 39 2.69 3.62 6.50
C VAL A 39 2.21 3.90 7.92
N SER A 40 2.40 2.95 8.84
CA SER A 40 2.04 3.12 10.25
C SER A 40 2.88 4.20 10.92
N SER A 41 2.36 4.81 11.99
CA SER A 41 3.06 5.91 12.68
C SER A 41 4.37 5.48 13.36
N ASP A 42 4.51 4.19 13.68
CA ASP A 42 5.76 3.59 14.16
C ASP A 42 6.73 3.20 13.03
N ALA A 43 6.32 3.34 11.76
CA ALA A 43 7.07 2.96 10.56
C ALA A 43 7.49 1.48 10.49
N GLU A 44 6.84 0.59 11.24
CA GLU A 44 7.11 -0.85 11.25
C GLU A 44 6.29 -1.61 10.19
N THR A 45 5.20 -1.02 9.72
CA THR A 45 4.26 -1.65 8.80
C THR A 45 3.74 -0.70 7.75
N ALA A 46 3.27 -1.26 6.64
CA ALA A 46 2.50 -0.54 5.64
C ALA A 46 1.22 -1.32 5.32
N ILE A 47 0.19 -0.59 4.91
CA ILE A 47 -1.00 -1.16 4.27
C ILE A 47 -1.04 -0.71 2.81
N THR A 48 -1.42 -1.63 1.93
CA THR A 48 -1.61 -1.36 0.49
C THR A 48 -3.02 -1.76 0.09
N GLY A 49 -3.61 -1.05 -0.87
CA GLY A 49 -4.90 -1.39 -1.49
C GLY A 49 -4.75 -1.50 -3.01
N SER A 50 -5.46 -2.45 -3.62
CA SER A 50 -5.26 -2.84 -5.02
C SER A 50 -6.57 -3.07 -5.77
N PHE A 51 -6.44 -3.08 -7.10
CA PHE A 51 -7.51 -3.40 -8.05
C PHE A 51 -7.95 -4.87 -7.97
N ASP A 52 -7.17 -5.73 -7.32
CA ASP A 52 -7.48 -7.15 -7.08
C ASP A 52 -8.47 -7.40 -5.93
N ALA A 53 -9.13 -6.34 -5.43
CA ALA A 53 -10.06 -6.35 -4.31
C ALA A 53 -9.45 -6.67 -2.93
N THR A 54 -8.12 -6.70 -2.83
CA THR A 54 -7.43 -6.96 -1.57
C THR A 54 -6.79 -5.69 -1.00
N ALA A 55 -6.72 -5.65 0.32
CA ALA A 55 -5.73 -4.84 1.02
C ALA A 55 -4.72 -5.77 1.72
N ILE A 56 -3.46 -5.37 1.79
CA ILE A 56 -2.40 -6.19 2.41
C ILE A 56 -1.66 -5.36 3.45
N ILE A 57 -1.50 -5.90 4.65
CA ILE A 57 -0.64 -5.34 5.70
C ILE A 57 0.72 -6.04 5.62
N TRP A 58 1.78 -5.25 5.55
CA TRP A 58 3.16 -5.68 5.37
C TRP A 58 4.02 -5.39 6.58
N SER A 59 5.04 -6.19 6.78
CA SER A 59 6.19 -5.88 7.62
C SER A 59 7.18 -5.04 6.81
N LEU A 60 7.54 -3.84 7.25
CA LEU A 60 8.55 -3.04 6.55
C LEU A 60 9.98 -3.51 6.83
N GLU A 61 10.20 -4.21 7.94
CA GLU A 61 11.49 -4.82 8.27
C GLU A 61 11.84 -6.00 7.35
N THR A 62 10.84 -6.83 6.99
CA THR A 62 11.07 -8.08 6.24
C THR A 62 10.54 -8.04 4.81
N GLY A 63 9.66 -7.09 4.49
CA GLY A 63 8.94 -7.03 3.22
C GLY A 63 7.83 -8.09 3.06
N GLU A 64 7.57 -8.90 4.09
CA GLU A 64 6.60 -9.98 4.03
C GLU A 64 5.17 -9.50 4.34
N ALA A 65 4.18 -10.15 3.72
CA ALA A 65 2.77 -9.89 4.02
C ALA A 65 2.42 -10.46 5.40
N ARG A 66 2.15 -9.58 6.37
CA ARG A 66 1.62 -9.98 7.68
C ARG A 66 0.20 -10.51 7.53
N GLN A 67 -0.63 -9.84 6.74
CA GLN A 67 -2.03 -10.20 6.57
C GLN A 67 -2.62 -9.72 5.24
N VAL A 68 -3.43 -10.56 4.60
CA VAL A 68 -4.25 -10.21 3.44
C VAL A 68 -5.69 -10.05 3.90
N LEU A 69 -6.31 -8.93 3.51
CA LEU A 69 -7.61 -8.47 3.96
C LEU A 69 -8.61 -8.65 2.82
N LEU A 70 -9.52 -9.61 2.99
CA LEU A 70 -10.52 -10.01 2.00
C LEU A 70 -11.90 -9.62 2.54
N PHE A 71 -12.44 -8.49 2.07
CA PHE A 71 -13.74 -7.99 2.50
C PHE A 71 -14.48 -7.27 1.39
N HIS A 72 -13.79 -6.41 0.63
CA HIS A 72 -14.43 -5.60 -0.41
C HIS A 72 -14.84 -6.45 -1.61
N GLU A 73 -16.00 -6.13 -2.19
CA GLU A 73 -16.57 -6.83 -3.36
C GLU A 73 -15.87 -6.48 -4.69
N GLY A 74 -14.79 -5.71 -4.63
CA GLY A 74 -14.02 -5.24 -5.78
C GLY A 74 -12.87 -4.34 -5.33
N GLN A 75 -12.32 -3.56 -6.26
CA GLN A 75 -11.16 -2.70 -6.05
C GLN A 75 -11.15 -1.95 -4.71
N VAL A 76 -10.00 -2.03 -4.01
CA VAL A 76 -9.67 -1.19 -2.86
C VAL A 76 -8.99 0.07 -3.36
N ASP A 77 -9.73 1.17 -3.34
CA ASP A 77 -9.28 2.46 -3.88
C ASP A 77 -8.38 3.23 -2.91
N VAL A 78 -8.55 3.04 -1.61
CA VAL A 78 -7.83 3.83 -0.61
C VAL A 78 -7.63 3.07 0.69
N VAL A 79 -6.46 3.26 1.30
CA VAL A 79 -6.10 2.73 2.61
C VAL A 79 -5.46 3.83 3.46
N VAL A 80 -5.60 3.72 4.79
CA VAL A 80 -4.93 4.61 5.74
C VAL A 80 -4.53 3.85 7.00
N ALA A 81 -3.37 4.17 7.56
CA ALA A 81 -2.98 3.69 8.88
C ALA A 81 -3.68 4.53 9.97
N LEU A 82 -4.16 3.85 11.00
CA LEU A 82 -4.85 4.44 12.15
C LEU A 82 -4.00 4.27 13.42
N PRO A 83 -4.32 4.99 14.51
CA PRO A 83 -3.62 4.83 15.77
C PRO A 83 -3.78 3.41 16.33
N GLU A 84 -2.87 3.02 17.22
CA GLU A 84 -2.92 1.74 17.95
C GLU A 84 -2.81 0.51 17.04
N GLY A 85 -2.08 0.62 15.93
CA GLY A 85 -1.84 -0.50 15.00
C GLY A 85 -3.09 -0.94 14.23
N ARG A 86 -4.08 -0.04 14.09
CA ARG A 86 -5.28 -0.26 13.27
C ARG A 86 -5.11 0.29 11.86
N TYR A 87 -5.97 -0.13 10.95
CA TYR A 87 -5.97 0.34 9.56
C TYR A 87 -7.40 0.53 9.06
N ALA A 88 -7.57 1.34 8.03
CA ALA A 88 -8.81 1.37 7.27
C ALA A 88 -8.55 1.10 5.78
N SER A 89 -9.50 0.42 5.15
CA SER A 89 -9.56 0.23 3.70
C SER A 89 -10.95 0.62 3.20
N ALA A 90 -11.01 1.16 1.99
CA ALA A 90 -12.27 1.48 1.33
C ALA A 90 -12.13 1.36 -0.19
N GLY A 91 -13.25 1.16 -0.88
CA GLY A 91 -13.23 0.83 -2.30
C GLY A 91 -14.53 1.03 -3.04
N ILE A 92 -14.68 0.27 -4.13
CA ILE A 92 -15.77 0.39 -5.09
C ILE A 92 -17.16 0.09 -4.49
N ASP A 93 -17.20 -0.69 -3.43
CA ASP A 93 -18.42 -1.10 -2.71
C ASP A 93 -19.00 0.01 -1.80
N GLY A 94 -18.30 1.14 -1.66
CA GLY A 94 -18.73 2.26 -0.82
C GLY A 94 -18.58 2.02 0.68
N ASN A 95 -18.06 0.87 1.10
CA ASN A 95 -17.85 0.53 2.51
C ASN A 95 -16.45 0.93 2.95
N ILE A 96 -16.30 1.20 4.25
CA ILE A 96 -14.99 1.39 4.88
C ILE A 96 -14.85 0.32 5.95
N ALA A 97 -13.84 -0.53 5.81
CA ALA A 97 -13.52 -1.58 6.78
C ALA A 97 -12.40 -1.10 7.70
N ILE A 98 -12.57 -1.28 9.01
CA ILE A 98 -11.56 -1.00 10.03
C ILE A 98 -10.95 -2.33 10.48
N TRP A 99 -9.62 -2.39 10.50
CA TRP A 99 -8.86 -3.60 10.70
C TRP A 99 -7.95 -3.53 11.90
N GLU A 100 -7.71 -4.70 12.49
CA GLU A 100 -6.69 -4.96 13.50
C GLU A 100 -5.96 -6.25 13.09
N ILE A 101 -4.63 -6.25 13.24
CA ILE A 101 -3.81 -7.40 12.83
C ILE A 101 -4.21 -8.65 13.63
N GLY A 102 -4.32 -9.78 12.93
CA GLY A 102 -4.65 -11.09 13.50
C GLY A 102 -6.13 -11.45 13.46
N ARG A 103 -7.00 -10.53 13.02
CA ARG A 103 -8.44 -10.79 12.83
C ARG A 103 -8.78 -11.01 11.37
N SER A 104 -9.49 -12.09 11.05
CA SER A 104 -9.92 -12.40 9.68
C SER A 104 -11.01 -11.47 9.14
N GLU A 105 -11.77 -10.82 10.01
CA GLU A 105 -12.85 -9.89 9.66
C GLU A 105 -12.55 -8.48 10.20
N PRO A 106 -13.13 -7.43 9.58
CA PRO A 106 -13.03 -6.08 10.11
C PRO A 106 -13.59 -5.98 11.53
N ILE A 107 -12.93 -5.22 12.40
CA ILE A 107 -13.45 -4.91 13.75
C ILE A 107 -14.64 -3.94 13.72
N SER A 108 -14.78 -3.19 12.63
CA SER A 108 -15.90 -2.29 12.38
C SER A 108 -16.06 -2.06 10.87
N VAL A 109 -17.29 -1.84 10.44
CA VAL A 109 -17.62 -1.49 9.04
C VAL A 109 -18.45 -0.23 9.04
N LEU A 110 -17.92 0.84 8.44
CA LEU A 110 -18.60 2.12 8.32
C LEU A 110 -19.37 2.13 6.99
N ARG A 111 -20.70 2.31 7.08
CA ARG A 111 -21.61 2.25 5.94
C ARG A 111 -22.36 3.56 5.77
N GLY A 112 -22.53 4.00 4.53
CA GLY A 112 -23.41 5.14 4.21
C GLY A 112 -23.12 5.85 2.90
N HIS A 113 -21.93 5.69 2.31
CA HIS A 113 -21.70 6.18 0.95
C HIS A 113 -22.52 5.37 -0.06
N SER A 114 -23.06 6.04 -1.07
CA SER A 114 -23.84 5.41 -2.14
C SER A 114 -23.01 5.14 -3.40
N GLY A 115 -21.71 5.40 -3.35
CA GLY A 115 -20.76 5.14 -4.42
C GLY A 115 -19.34 4.93 -3.89
N PRO A 116 -18.39 4.60 -4.77
CA PRO A 116 -17.01 4.26 -4.40
C PRO A 116 -16.37 5.29 -3.47
N VAL A 117 -15.73 4.81 -2.39
CA VAL A 117 -14.92 5.66 -1.50
C VAL A 117 -13.50 5.68 -2.03
N VAL A 118 -13.01 6.86 -2.41
CA VAL A 118 -11.74 7.02 -3.14
C VAL A 118 -10.70 7.86 -2.39
N ALA A 119 -11.09 8.45 -1.25
CA ALA A 119 -10.19 9.21 -0.39
C ALA A 119 -10.51 8.96 1.09
N LEU A 120 -9.48 8.78 1.90
CA LEU A 120 -9.54 8.73 3.35
C LEU A 120 -8.50 9.68 3.93
N ALA A 121 -8.82 10.33 5.04
CA ALA A 121 -7.88 11.13 5.81
C ALA A 121 -8.18 11.00 7.30
N LEU A 122 -7.16 10.70 8.11
CA LEU A 122 -7.28 10.71 9.56
C LEU A 122 -7.02 12.13 10.08
N ALA A 123 -7.88 12.60 10.97
CA ALA A 123 -7.68 13.88 11.64
C ALA A 123 -6.48 13.83 12.60
N PRO A 124 -5.81 14.96 12.88
CA PRO A 124 -4.64 15.01 13.76
C PRO A 124 -4.92 14.53 15.19
N ASP A 125 -6.18 14.55 15.63
CA ASP A 125 -6.61 14.04 16.93
C ASP A 125 -6.62 12.50 17.02
N GLY A 126 -6.48 11.80 15.89
CA GLY A 126 -6.55 10.35 15.77
C GLY A 126 -7.96 9.77 15.99
N LYS A 127 -8.98 10.61 16.11
CA LYS A 127 -10.34 10.23 16.53
C LYS A 127 -11.38 10.43 15.44
N THR A 128 -11.07 11.18 14.39
CA THR A 128 -12.00 11.38 13.29
C THR A 128 -11.40 10.89 11.97
N LEU A 129 -12.07 9.96 11.31
CA LEU A 129 -11.75 9.55 9.94
C LEU A 129 -12.67 10.32 8.97
N ALA A 130 -12.10 10.97 7.97
CA ALA A 130 -12.86 11.54 6.85
C ALA A 130 -12.84 10.58 5.67
N SER A 131 -13.96 10.44 4.97
CA SER A 131 -14.07 9.69 3.72
C SER A 131 -14.70 10.51 2.62
N GLY A 132 -14.11 10.45 1.42
CA GLY A 132 -14.57 11.15 0.23
C GLY A 132 -14.98 10.15 -0.84
N SER A 133 -16.13 10.36 -1.45
CA SER A 133 -16.73 9.40 -2.38
C SER A 133 -17.04 9.99 -3.75
N ARG A 134 -17.18 9.10 -4.73
CA ARG A 134 -17.73 9.43 -6.04
C ARG A 134 -19.20 9.85 -5.99
N ASP A 135 -19.89 9.65 -4.86
CA ASP A 135 -21.23 10.19 -4.60
C ASP A 135 -21.28 11.71 -4.33
N ALA A 136 -20.15 12.40 -4.51
CA ALA A 136 -19.95 13.84 -4.30
C ALA A 136 -20.09 14.30 -2.83
N THR A 137 -20.11 13.36 -1.88
CA THR A 137 -20.16 13.68 -0.45
C THR A 137 -18.87 13.31 0.27
N ILE A 138 -18.68 13.97 1.40
CA ILE A 138 -17.67 13.62 2.40
C ILE A 138 -18.41 13.18 3.65
N ARG A 139 -17.90 12.16 4.35
CA ARG A 139 -18.39 11.76 5.67
C ARG A 139 -17.28 11.86 6.70
N LEU A 140 -17.62 12.36 7.88
CA LEU A 140 -16.75 12.38 9.04
C LEU A 140 -17.23 11.34 10.03
N TRP A 141 -16.34 10.44 10.42
CA TRP A 141 -16.60 9.28 11.27
C TRP A 141 -15.84 9.42 12.58
N PRO A 142 -16.54 9.59 13.71
CA PRO A 142 -15.92 9.40 15.01
C PRO A 142 -15.45 7.94 15.16
N LEU A 143 -14.21 7.75 15.62
CA LEU A 143 -13.60 6.45 15.88
C LEU A 143 -13.54 6.19 17.41
N PRO A 144 -13.72 4.93 17.86
CA PRO A 144 -14.07 3.75 17.06
C PRO A 144 -15.55 3.70 16.64
N GLU A 145 -16.41 4.48 17.29
CA GLU A 145 -17.85 4.44 17.14
C GLU A 145 -18.45 5.85 17.12
N GLY A 146 -19.55 6.01 16.40
CA GLY A 146 -20.31 7.24 16.34
C GLY A 146 -21.08 7.38 15.03
N SER A 147 -22.12 8.21 15.04
CA SER A 147 -22.87 8.51 13.81
C SER A 147 -22.05 9.43 12.91
N SER A 148 -21.95 9.07 11.63
CA SER A 148 -21.25 9.90 10.67
C SER A 148 -21.95 11.22 10.44
N ARG A 149 -21.17 12.26 10.18
CA ARG A 149 -21.66 13.55 9.70
C ARG A 149 -21.38 13.70 8.21
N VAL A 150 -22.37 14.12 7.43
CA VAL A 150 -22.24 14.29 5.98
C VAL A 150 -21.93 15.75 5.65
N LEU A 151 -20.88 15.99 4.89
CA LEU A 151 -20.56 17.28 4.29
C LEU A 151 -21.00 17.27 2.82
N ARG A 152 -21.79 18.28 2.43
CA ARG A 152 -22.29 18.47 1.06
C ARG A 152 -21.80 19.81 0.55
N GLY A 153 -21.37 19.85 -0.70
CA GLY A 153 -20.92 21.10 -1.33
C GLY A 153 -20.23 20.89 -2.67
N HIS A 154 -19.52 19.78 -2.85
CA HIS A 154 -18.97 19.41 -4.15
C HIS A 154 -20.08 19.02 -5.13
N ASP A 155 -19.91 19.41 -6.40
CA ASP A 155 -20.82 19.12 -7.51
C ASP A 155 -20.35 17.92 -8.35
N GLY A 156 -19.25 17.28 -7.93
CA GLY A 156 -18.67 16.11 -8.58
C GLY A 156 -17.98 15.20 -7.58
N SER A 157 -17.46 14.07 -8.09
CA SER A 157 -16.74 13.09 -7.26
C SER A 157 -15.62 13.74 -6.46
N ILE A 158 -15.50 13.36 -5.18
CA ILE A 158 -14.35 13.73 -4.37
C ILE A 158 -13.12 12.99 -4.91
N ASN A 159 -12.00 13.68 -5.07
CA ASN A 159 -10.74 13.10 -5.52
C ASN A 159 -9.76 12.91 -4.36
N ALA A 160 -9.70 13.87 -3.44
CA ALA A 160 -8.70 13.86 -2.37
C ALA A 160 -9.19 14.56 -1.10
N LEU A 161 -8.67 14.10 0.03
CA LEU A 161 -8.89 14.66 1.36
C LEU A 161 -7.56 14.78 2.09
N THR A 162 -7.40 15.83 2.91
CA THR A 162 -6.32 15.93 3.87
C THR A 162 -6.73 16.84 5.01
N PHE A 163 -6.26 16.56 6.23
CA PHE A 163 -6.46 17.46 7.35
C PHE A 163 -5.28 18.43 7.49
N LEU A 164 -5.59 19.66 7.87
CA LEU A 164 -4.62 20.62 8.38
C LEU A 164 -4.33 20.33 9.86
N PRO A 165 -3.18 20.80 10.42
CA PRO A 165 -2.81 20.52 11.82
C PRO A 165 -3.80 21.05 12.86
N ASP A 166 -4.64 22.03 12.49
CA ASP A 166 -5.68 22.58 13.37
C ASP A 166 -7.02 21.84 13.32
N GLY A 167 -7.11 20.74 12.55
CA GLY A 167 -8.32 19.95 12.38
C GLY A 167 -9.24 20.41 11.24
N THR A 168 -8.88 21.48 10.51
CA THR A 168 -9.61 21.86 9.29
C THR A 168 -9.43 20.78 8.23
N LEU A 169 -10.52 20.28 7.65
CA LEU A 169 -10.46 19.38 6.50
C LEU A 169 -10.32 20.19 5.22
N ALA A 170 -9.39 19.80 4.34
CA ALA A 170 -9.36 20.22 2.95
C ALA A 170 -9.85 19.09 2.04
N SER A 171 -10.70 19.41 1.08
CA SER A 171 -11.18 18.47 0.08
C SER A 171 -11.01 19.00 -1.33
N ALA A 172 -10.77 18.11 -2.29
CA ALA A 172 -10.70 18.41 -3.70
C ALA A 172 -11.68 17.53 -4.48
N GLY A 173 -12.35 18.11 -5.48
CA GLY A 173 -13.31 17.40 -6.32
C GLY A 173 -12.96 17.45 -7.81
N TYR A 174 -13.58 16.55 -8.57
CA TYR A 174 -13.57 16.57 -10.04
C TYR A 174 -14.26 17.81 -10.62
N ASP A 175 -15.06 18.49 -9.79
CA ASP A 175 -15.66 19.79 -10.08
C ASP A 175 -14.64 20.95 -10.13
N SER A 176 -13.34 20.64 -10.09
CA SER A 176 -12.24 21.62 -10.10
C SER A 176 -12.33 22.60 -8.94
N THR A 177 -12.82 22.15 -7.78
CA THR A 177 -12.82 22.97 -6.57
C THR A 177 -12.01 22.34 -5.45
N VAL A 178 -11.43 23.22 -4.62
CA VAL A 178 -10.91 22.87 -3.31
C VAL A 178 -11.81 23.54 -2.27
N MET A 179 -12.20 22.81 -1.22
CA MET A 179 -13.01 23.34 -0.13
C MET A 179 -12.31 23.17 1.21
N LEU A 180 -12.47 24.15 2.09
CA LEU A 180 -11.98 24.10 3.47
C LEU A 180 -13.16 24.02 4.43
N TRP A 181 -13.14 23.02 5.31
CA TRP A 181 -14.21 22.73 6.26
C TRP A 181 -13.64 22.87 7.68
N PRO A 182 -14.08 23.89 8.45
CA PRO A 182 -13.69 23.99 9.84
C PRO A 182 -14.08 22.73 10.62
N ALA A 183 -13.31 22.42 11.66
CA ALA A 183 -13.66 21.37 12.60
C ALA A 183 -15.09 21.60 13.12
N ASP A 184 -15.86 20.52 13.25
CA ASP A 184 -17.24 20.56 13.75
C ASP A 184 -18.25 21.41 12.95
N GLU A 185 -17.89 21.87 11.74
CA GLU A 185 -18.82 22.53 10.80
C GLU A 185 -19.19 21.65 9.59
N THR A 186 -20.43 21.77 9.11
CA THR A 186 -20.93 21.02 7.93
C THR A 186 -20.91 21.84 6.65
N VAL A 187 -20.58 23.11 6.75
CA VAL A 187 -20.52 24.08 5.65
C VAL A 187 -19.07 24.46 5.44
N ALA A 188 -18.63 24.46 4.19
CA ALA A 188 -17.28 24.90 3.87
C ALA A 188 -17.13 26.41 4.16
N SER A 189 -16.09 26.79 4.88
CA SER A 189 -15.74 28.19 5.11
C SER A 189 -15.16 28.84 3.85
N LYS A 190 -14.60 28.03 2.95
CA LYS A 190 -14.03 28.45 1.66
C LYS A 190 -14.35 27.45 0.56
N ARG A 191 -14.64 27.96 -0.63
CA ARG A 191 -14.73 27.22 -1.89
C ARG A 191 -13.86 27.92 -2.93
N LEU A 192 -12.80 27.26 -3.35
CA LEU A 192 -11.81 27.77 -4.29
C LEU A 192 -12.06 27.14 -5.66
N SER A 193 -12.08 27.95 -6.71
CA SER A 193 -12.09 27.43 -8.08
C SER A 193 -10.66 27.24 -8.57
N MET A 194 -10.36 26.04 -9.06
CA MET A 194 -9.06 25.67 -9.62
C MET A 194 -9.13 25.66 -11.14
N PRO A 195 -8.03 25.97 -11.85
CA PRO A 195 -8.02 25.94 -13.31
C PRO A 195 -8.33 24.56 -13.91
N THR A 196 -8.01 23.50 -13.16
CA THR A 196 -8.23 22.11 -13.54
C THR A 196 -8.61 21.28 -12.32
N PRO A 197 -9.15 20.05 -12.51
CA PRO A 197 -9.32 19.11 -11.41
C PRO A 197 -8.03 18.92 -10.60
N VAL A 198 -8.18 18.83 -9.29
CA VAL A 198 -7.11 18.50 -8.34
C VAL A 198 -7.24 17.02 -8.01
N ASN A 199 -6.20 16.25 -8.30
CA ASN A 199 -6.19 14.80 -8.18
C ASN A 199 -5.75 14.32 -6.79
N ALA A 200 -4.83 15.05 -6.15
CA ALA A 200 -4.34 14.76 -4.82
C ALA A 200 -4.14 16.06 -4.02
N LEU A 201 -4.30 15.96 -2.70
CA LEU A 201 -4.01 17.00 -1.73
C LEU A 201 -2.99 16.48 -0.73
N ALA A 202 -2.12 17.36 -0.25
CA ALA A 202 -1.22 17.04 0.85
C ALA A 202 -1.02 18.24 1.76
N THR A 203 -1.09 18.00 3.07
CA THR A 203 -0.73 18.95 4.11
C THR A 203 0.67 18.62 4.63
N VAL A 204 1.55 19.62 4.65
CA VAL A 204 2.88 19.54 5.28
C VAL A 204 2.73 19.88 6.77
N ALA A 205 3.59 19.38 7.66
CA ALA A 205 3.37 19.52 9.10
C ALA A 205 3.40 20.98 9.62
N ASP A 206 3.98 21.89 8.84
CA ASP A 206 3.93 23.35 9.08
C ASP A 206 2.57 24.00 8.73
N GLY A 207 1.63 23.21 8.19
CA GLY A 207 0.27 23.63 7.86
C GLY A 207 0.07 24.15 6.44
N ARG A 208 1.10 24.13 5.58
CA ARG A 208 0.95 24.43 4.15
C ARG A 208 0.16 23.32 3.44
N LEU A 209 -0.73 23.74 2.56
CA LEU A 209 -1.59 22.86 1.75
C LEU A 209 -1.13 22.88 0.29
N PHE A 210 -0.96 21.70 -0.29
CA PHE A 210 -0.58 21.53 -1.69
C PHE A 210 -1.64 20.72 -2.45
N GLY A 211 -1.89 21.13 -3.70
CA GLY A 211 -2.78 20.44 -4.63
C GLY A 211 -2.05 20.03 -5.91
N ALA A 212 -2.25 18.77 -6.30
CA ALA A 212 -1.75 18.19 -7.54
C ALA A 212 -2.79 18.37 -8.66
N GLY A 213 -2.51 19.26 -9.61
CA GLY A 213 -3.38 19.52 -10.75
C GLY A 213 -3.25 18.49 -11.87
N SER A 214 -4.36 18.24 -12.57
CA SER A 214 -4.36 17.41 -13.79
C SER A 214 -3.63 18.03 -14.98
N ASP A 215 -3.24 19.31 -14.88
CA ASP A 215 -2.38 20.03 -15.82
C ASP A 215 -0.87 19.90 -15.55
N GLY A 216 -0.47 19.02 -14.62
CA GLY A 216 0.95 18.80 -14.30
C GLY A 216 1.55 19.84 -13.36
N LYS A 217 0.71 20.70 -12.78
CA LYS A 217 1.14 21.76 -11.87
C LYS A 217 0.82 21.43 -10.41
N LEU A 218 1.83 21.60 -9.56
CA LEU A 218 1.69 21.60 -8.12
C LEU A 218 1.33 23.02 -7.67
N ARG A 219 0.32 23.16 -6.80
CA ARG A 219 -0.15 24.46 -6.32
C ARG A 219 -0.12 24.51 -4.81
N GLU A 220 0.46 25.57 -4.28
CA GLU A 220 0.42 25.90 -2.86
C GLU A 220 -0.79 26.79 -2.58
N ILE A 221 -1.62 26.37 -1.63
CA ILE A 221 -2.89 26.98 -1.31
C ILE A 221 -2.83 27.48 0.14
N ASP A 222 -3.13 28.76 0.34
CA ASP A 222 -3.21 29.31 1.69
C ASP A 222 -4.60 29.09 2.32
N ARG A 223 -4.71 29.42 3.61
CA ARG A 223 -5.97 29.30 4.37
C ARG A 223 -7.03 30.34 3.97
N SER A 224 -6.64 31.41 3.29
CA SER A 224 -7.60 32.39 2.76
C SER A 224 -8.36 31.84 1.56
N GLY A 225 -7.81 30.81 0.94
CA GLY A 225 -8.30 30.20 -0.29
C GLY A 225 -7.58 30.69 -1.54
N ALA A 226 -6.39 31.27 -1.41
CA ALA A 226 -5.59 31.77 -2.53
C ALA A 226 -4.52 30.76 -2.94
N VAL A 227 -4.32 30.62 -4.25
CA VAL A 227 -3.13 29.94 -4.79
C VAL A 227 -1.96 30.91 -4.68
N ILE A 228 -1.04 30.64 -3.76
CA ILE A 228 0.12 31.49 -3.47
C ILE A 228 1.39 31.03 -4.18
N GLY A 229 1.37 29.82 -4.75
CA GLY A 229 2.45 29.28 -5.57
C GLY A 229 1.91 28.31 -6.62
N GLU A 230 2.48 28.35 -7.82
CA GLU A 230 2.18 27.42 -8.91
C GLU A 230 3.49 26.96 -9.55
N TYR A 231 3.70 25.65 -9.58
CA TYR A 231 4.97 25.04 -9.96
C TYR A 231 4.72 23.97 -11.03
N ALA A 232 5.29 24.15 -12.22
CA ALA A 232 5.23 23.13 -13.26
C ALA A 232 6.16 21.96 -12.88
N VAL A 233 5.57 20.80 -12.61
CA VAL A 233 6.30 19.59 -12.20
C VAL A 233 6.37 18.58 -13.33
N SER A 234 5.29 18.43 -14.09
CA SER A 234 5.18 17.47 -15.19
C SER A 234 4.46 18.08 -16.40
N THR A 235 4.65 17.47 -17.57
CA THR A 235 3.85 17.75 -18.77
C THR A 235 2.55 16.93 -18.82
N GLY A 236 2.34 16.02 -17.88
CA GLY A 236 1.12 15.23 -17.72
C GLY A 236 0.50 15.40 -16.34
N PRO A 237 -0.67 14.80 -16.10
CA PRO A 237 -1.37 14.92 -14.82
C PRO A 237 -0.50 14.48 -13.64
N LEU A 238 -0.52 15.28 -12.57
CA LEU A 238 -0.02 14.84 -11.27
C LEU A 238 -1.06 13.91 -10.64
N ILE A 239 -0.63 12.80 -10.04
CA ILE A 239 -1.51 11.70 -9.62
C ILE A 239 -1.61 11.62 -8.10
N ALA A 240 -0.47 11.52 -7.40
CA ALA A 240 -0.42 11.39 -5.95
C ALA A 240 0.61 12.32 -5.32
N LEU A 241 0.39 12.63 -4.04
CA LEU A 241 1.28 13.41 -3.20
C LEU A 241 1.55 12.64 -1.91
N ALA A 242 2.80 12.68 -1.43
CA ALA A 242 3.16 12.23 -0.09
C ALA A 242 4.12 13.23 0.54
N THR A 243 3.95 13.51 1.83
CA THR A 243 4.80 14.44 2.58
C THR A 243 5.83 13.68 3.40
N ALA A 244 7.07 14.17 3.40
CA ALA A 244 8.08 13.70 4.32
C ALA A 244 7.90 14.36 5.69
N ALA A 245 8.32 13.67 6.75
CA ALA A 245 8.30 14.19 8.11
C ALA A 245 9.28 15.37 8.32
N ASP A 246 10.18 15.62 7.37
CA ASP A 246 11.20 16.67 7.44
C ASP A 246 10.70 18.07 7.07
N ASN A 247 9.43 18.21 6.66
CA ASN A 247 8.81 19.46 6.16
C ASN A 247 9.53 20.11 4.98
N ARG A 248 10.44 19.39 4.34
CA ARG A 248 11.27 19.88 3.25
C ARG A 248 10.92 19.19 1.95
N HIS A 249 10.57 17.91 1.99
CA HIS A 249 10.33 17.14 0.77
C HIS A 249 8.87 16.76 0.60
N LEU A 250 8.41 16.89 -0.64
CA LEU A 250 7.13 16.40 -1.12
C LEU A 250 7.39 15.46 -2.29
N ALA A 251 6.98 14.20 -2.16
CA ALA A 251 6.98 13.27 -3.29
C ALA A 251 5.72 13.52 -4.13
N VAL A 252 5.91 13.68 -5.43
CA VAL A 252 4.85 13.97 -6.40
C VAL A 252 4.93 12.91 -7.49
N SER A 253 3.88 12.09 -7.65
CA SER A 253 3.82 11.22 -8.82
C SER A 253 3.13 11.92 -9.98
N ALA A 254 3.62 11.66 -11.18
CA ALA A 254 3.05 12.14 -12.43
C ALA A 254 2.89 11.00 -13.41
N LEU A 255 1.85 11.08 -14.25
CA LEU A 255 1.54 10.02 -15.20
C LEU A 255 2.68 9.73 -16.20
N LYS A 256 3.47 10.75 -16.55
CA LYS A 256 4.54 10.66 -17.56
C LYS A 256 5.96 10.62 -16.97
N ASP A 257 6.17 11.30 -15.84
CA ASP A 257 7.51 11.59 -15.33
C ASP A 257 7.89 10.74 -14.09
N GLY A 258 7.06 9.74 -13.75
CA GLY A 258 7.31 8.85 -12.61
C GLY A 258 7.08 9.57 -11.28
N VAL A 259 8.09 9.57 -10.41
CA VAL A 259 8.03 10.27 -9.11
C VAL A 259 9.07 11.37 -9.06
N VAL A 260 8.63 12.58 -8.72
CA VAL A 260 9.45 13.77 -8.53
C VAL A 260 9.51 14.09 -7.04
N LEU A 261 10.72 14.18 -6.49
CA LEU A 261 10.96 14.74 -5.18
C LEU A 261 11.06 16.26 -5.31
N PHE A 262 10.06 16.98 -4.79
CA PHE A 262 9.99 18.44 -4.81
C PHE A 262 10.51 19.01 -3.49
N ASP A 263 11.44 19.96 -3.56
CA ASP A 263 11.99 20.66 -2.39
C ASP A 263 11.12 21.90 -2.10
N LEU A 264 10.45 21.86 -0.95
CA LEU A 264 9.49 22.85 -0.47
C LEU A 264 10.14 24.15 0.04
N TYR A 265 11.46 24.22 0.12
CA TYR A 265 12.19 25.44 0.51
C TYR A 265 12.64 26.23 -0.72
N THR A 266 13.16 25.51 -1.73
CA THR A 266 13.64 26.09 -2.98
C THR A 266 12.56 26.20 -4.06
N HIS A 267 11.41 25.54 -3.85
CA HIS A 267 10.28 25.47 -4.76
C HIS A 267 10.65 24.89 -6.13
N ARG A 268 11.49 23.85 -6.12
CA ARG A 268 12.01 23.21 -7.34
C ARG A 268 12.00 21.69 -7.22
N PRO A 269 11.88 20.97 -8.35
CA PRO A 269 12.22 19.56 -8.41
C PRO A 269 13.67 19.37 -7.95
N ALA A 270 13.85 18.59 -6.88
CA ALA A 270 15.17 18.23 -6.38
C ALA A 270 15.72 16.99 -7.12
N ARG A 271 14.85 16.03 -7.43
CA ARG A 271 15.25 14.75 -8.03
C ARG A 271 14.06 14.04 -8.67
N ASN A 272 14.31 13.29 -9.74
CA ASN A 272 13.36 12.31 -10.27
C ASN A 272 13.78 10.90 -9.84
N LEU A 273 12.82 10.12 -9.34
CA LEU A 273 13.00 8.71 -9.04
C LEU A 273 12.61 7.92 -10.28
N ASN A 274 13.54 7.11 -10.79
CA ASN A 274 13.28 6.32 -11.99
C ASN A 274 12.33 5.16 -11.64
N THR A 275 11.10 5.23 -12.16
CA THR A 275 10.07 4.18 -12.05
C THR A 275 9.99 3.31 -13.30
N ALA A 276 11.00 3.37 -14.18
CA ALA A 276 11.06 2.67 -15.46
C ALA A 276 9.85 2.95 -16.38
N GLY A 277 9.23 4.12 -16.24
CA GLY A 277 8.07 4.53 -17.05
C GLY A 277 6.72 3.98 -16.57
N ALA A 278 6.69 3.20 -15.48
CA ALA A 278 5.44 2.79 -14.86
C ALA A 278 4.72 3.99 -14.22
N ALA A 279 3.41 4.07 -14.43
CA ALA A 279 2.59 5.11 -13.80
C ALA A 279 2.43 4.80 -12.32
N VAL A 280 2.80 5.75 -11.46
CA VAL A 280 2.71 5.62 -10.00
C VAL A 280 1.44 6.27 -9.48
N TRP A 281 0.62 5.48 -8.79
CA TRP A 281 -0.68 5.91 -8.27
C TRP A 281 -0.68 6.13 -6.76
N ALA A 282 0.29 5.54 -6.06
CA ALA A 282 0.39 5.60 -4.61
C ALA A 282 1.82 5.89 -4.16
N LEU A 283 1.95 6.72 -3.13
CA LEU A 283 3.21 7.14 -2.55
C LEU A 283 3.10 7.16 -1.03
N ALA A 284 4.14 6.73 -0.32
CA ALA A 284 4.29 6.94 1.11
C ALA A 284 5.76 7.05 1.49
N PHE A 285 6.10 7.95 2.42
CA PHE A 285 7.46 7.98 2.98
C PHE A 285 7.62 6.92 4.08
N THR A 286 8.81 6.32 4.16
CA THR A 286 9.24 5.38 5.21
C THR A 286 10.49 5.89 5.92
N GLY A 287 10.85 5.26 7.04
CA GLY A 287 12.16 5.43 7.69
C GLY A 287 12.51 6.87 8.06
N GLY A 288 11.55 7.64 8.58
CA GLY A 288 11.75 9.05 8.94
C GLY A 288 11.93 10.00 7.74
N GLY A 289 11.45 9.62 6.55
CA GLY A 289 11.57 10.43 5.33
C GLY A 289 12.78 10.10 4.45
N ARG A 290 13.48 8.99 4.74
CA ARG A 290 14.70 8.59 4.01
C ARG A 290 14.43 7.70 2.80
N ALA A 291 13.24 7.12 2.74
CA ALA A 291 12.81 6.30 1.62
C ALA A 291 11.34 6.57 1.27
N ILE A 292 10.97 6.22 0.04
CA ILE A 292 9.63 6.36 -0.52
C ILE A 292 9.19 5.00 -1.04
N LEU A 293 8.06 4.52 -0.55
CA LEU A 293 7.30 3.46 -1.18
C LEU A 293 6.49 4.03 -2.33
N ALA A 294 6.53 3.36 -3.48
CA ALA A 294 5.71 3.70 -4.62
C ALA A 294 5.11 2.44 -5.25
N GLY A 295 3.83 2.53 -5.59
CA GLY A 295 3.07 1.49 -6.27
C GLY A 295 2.17 2.09 -7.34
N GLY A 296 1.83 1.30 -8.35
CA GLY A 296 1.06 1.80 -9.47
C GLY A 296 0.57 0.70 -10.38
N THR A 297 0.85 0.81 -11.68
CA THR A 297 0.34 -0.13 -12.69
C THR A 297 0.82 -1.57 -12.51
N ASP A 298 1.95 -1.78 -11.82
CA ASP A 298 2.45 -3.10 -11.49
C ASP A 298 1.93 -3.59 -10.12
N PRO A 299 1.90 -4.91 -9.89
CA PRO A 299 1.50 -5.49 -8.61
C PRO A 299 2.56 -5.36 -7.50
N VAL A 300 3.61 -4.57 -7.72
CA VAL A 300 4.80 -4.50 -6.87
C VAL A 300 4.87 -3.13 -6.24
N VAL A 301 5.07 -3.07 -4.92
CA VAL A 301 5.49 -1.82 -4.28
C VAL A 301 7.01 -1.84 -4.19
N GLY A 302 7.65 -0.89 -4.88
CA GLY A 302 9.07 -0.65 -4.74
C GLY A 302 9.37 0.36 -3.65
N GLU A 303 10.61 0.34 -3.17
CA GLU A 303 11.14 1.35 -2.25
C GLU A 303 12.29 2.11 -2.94
N TRP A 304 12.32 3.44 -2.81
CA TRP A 304 13.38 4.28 -3.35
C TRP A 304 14.02 5.06 -2.22
N ASN A 305 15.35 5.09 -2.18
CA ASN A 305 16.09 5.94 -1.28
C ASN A 305 16.02 7.40 -1.74
N VAL A 306 15.62 8.29 -0.84
CA VAL A 306 15.38 9.72 -1.12
C VAL A 306 16.66 10.46 -1.50
N ASP A 307 17.77 10.16 -0.82
CA ASP A 307 19.06 10.85 -1.01
C ASP A 307 19.69 10.51 -2.38
N THR A 308 19.68 9.22 -2.72
CA THR A 308 20.34 8.69 -3.93
C THR A 308 19.41 8.65 -5.14
N GLY A 309 18.09 8.58 -4.92
CA GLY A 309 17.08 8.30 -5.94
C GLY A 309 17.12 6.87 -6.49
N GLN A 310 17.96 6.01 -5.93
CA GLN A 310 18.05 4.62 -6.35
C GLN A 310 16.95 3.82 -5.68
N ARG A 311 16.36 2.91 -6.47
CA ARG A 311 15.48 1.89 -5.94
C ARG A 311 16.29 0.98 -5.01
N ALA A 312 15.74 0.66 -3.85
CA ALA A 312 16.33 -0.25 -2.87
C ALA A 312 16.19 -1.69 -3.36
N ASP A 313 16.74 -2.00 -4.52
CA ASP A 313 16.76 -3.34 -5.09
C ASP A 313 18.06 -4.03 -4.69
N ARG A 314 18.05 -4.76 -3.56
CA ARG A 314 19.14 -5.70 -3.24
C ARG A 314 19.03 -7.03 -3.99
N PHE A 315 17.86 -7.31 -4.57
CA PHE A 315 17.73 -8.29 -5.64
C PHE A 315 17.73 -7.54 -6.96
N ALA A 316 18.92 -7.21 -7.45
CA ALA A 316 19.12 -6.95 -8.87
C ALA A 316 18.91 -8.27 -9.64
N THR A 317 17.69 -8.78 -9.63
CA THR A 317 17.11 -9.47 -10.77
C THR A 317 16.27 -8.43 -11.51
N SER A 318 17.01 -7.47 -12.05
CA SER A 318 16.64 -6.47 -13.06
C SER A 318 15.41 -6.84 -13.87
N GLN A 319 14.19 -6.35 -13.59
CA GLN A 319 13.02 -6.62 -14.45
C GLN A 319 13.08 -8.06 -15.01
N LEU A 320 13.49 -9.03 -14.18
CA LEU A 320 13.54 -10.40 -14.65
C LEU A 320 12.07 -10.64 -14.72
N ASP A 321 11.54 -10.60 -15.94
CA ASP A 321 10.34 -11.31 -16.23
C ASP A 321 10.63 -12.69 -15.63
N LEU A 322 10.07 -12.93 -14.44
CA LEU A 322 10.34 -14.15 -13.72
C LEU A 322 9.77 -15.32 -14.55
N MET A 323 8.92 -15.00 -15.55
CA MET A 323 8.48 -15.87 -16.63
C MET A 323 9.43 -15.90 -17.83
N ALA A 324 10.42 -15.02 -17.99
CA ALA A 324 11.37 -15.06 -19.12
C ALA A 324 12.24 -16.32 -19.07
N GLY A 325 12.60 -16.80 -17.88
CA GLY A 325 13.22 -18.12 -17.71
C GLY A 325 12.33 -19.28 -18.17
N PHE A 326 11.04 -19.01 -18.38
CA PHE A 326 10.01 -19.95 -18.80
C PHE A 326 9.31 -19.52 -20.09
N ALA A 327 9.86 -18.57 -20.86
CA ALA A 327 9.19 -18.01 -22.04
C ALA A 327 8.88 -19.05 -23.11
N ASP A 328 9.71 -20.09 -23.19
CA ASP A 328 9.54 -21.23 -24.11
C ASP A 328 8.68 -22.36 -23.52
N ASN A 329 8.21 -22.23 -22.28
CA ASN A 329 7.36 -23.21 -21.61
C ASN A 329 5.88 -22.77 -21.68
N PRO A 330 5.06 -23.37 -22.57
CA PRO A 330 3.66 -22.99 -22.71
C PRO A 330 2.84 -23.25 -21.44
N ASP A 331 3.29 -24.16 -20.56
CA ASP A 331 2.59 -24.46 -19.31
C ASP A 331 2.82 -23.39 -18.23
N ALA A 332 3.86 -22.56 -18.37
CA ALA A 332 4.17 -21.48 -17.42
C ALA A 332 3.17 -20.33 -17.46
N GLU A 333 2.42 -20.18 -18.56
CA GLU A 333 1.38 -19.16 -18.71
C GLU A 333 0.36 -19.23 -17.58
N SER A 334 -0.10 -20.45 -17.24
CA SER A 334 -1.07 -20.68 -16.17
C SER A 334 -0.51 -20.37 -14.77
N PHE A 335 0.82 -20.28 -14.61
CA PHE A 335 1.47 -19.93 -13.35
C PHE A 335 1.72 -18.43 -13.19
N ARG A 336 1.57 -17.62 -14.25
CA ARG A 336 1.91 -16.18 -14.22
C ARG A 336 1.17 -15.41 -13.12
N ALA A 337 -0.05 -15.80 -12.76
CA ALA A 337 -0.78 -15.19 -11.65
C ALA A 337 -0.20 -15.57 -10.27
N CYS A 338 0.38 -16.75 -10.13
CA CYS A 338 0.90 -17.26 -8.86
C CYS A 338 2.28 -16.70 -8.51
N ILE A 339 3.11 -16.33 -9.50
CA ILE A 339 4.48 -15.87 -9.25
C ILE A 339 4.56 -14.53 -8.51
N ALA A 340 3.47 -13.75 -8.48
CA ALA A 340 3.37 -12.53 -7.68
C ALA A 340 3.44 -12.84 -6.17
N CYS A 341 2.85 -13.96 -5.74
CA CYS A 341 2.69 -14.30 -4.33
C CYS A 341 3.61 -15.43 -3.87
N HIS A 342 4.21 -16.18 -4.79
CA HIS A 342 4.94 -17.39 -4.49
C HIS A 342 6.31 -17.45 -5.16
N THR A 343 7.25 -18.10 -4.48
CA THR A 343 8.56 -18.49 -4.98
C THR A 343 8.53 -19.99 -5.36
N LEU A 344 9.37 -20.39 -6.32
CA LEU A 344 9.54 -21.81 -6.70
C LEU A 344 10.78 -22.45 -6.06
N ASP A 345 11.68 -21.61 -5.55
CA ASP A 345 12.99 -21.94 -5.04
C ASP A 345 13.03 -21.71 -3.51
N PRO A 346 13.70 -22.58 -2.72
CA PRO A 346 13.71 -22.46 -1.26
C PRO A 346 14.55 -21.27 -0.76
N ASP A 347 15.54 -20.84 -1.54
CA ASP A 347 16.51 -19.78 -1.22
C ASP A 347 15.86 -18.39 -1.31
N GLN A 348 14.78 -18.29 -2.09
CA GLN A 348 14.05 -17.05 -2.33
C GLN A 348 13.07 -16.70 -1.20
N GLY A 349 12.94 -17.57 -0.19
CA GLY A 349 12.12 -17.33 0.99
C GLY A 349 10.62 -17.23 0.71
N ASN A 350 9.88 -16.65 1.66
CA ASN A 350 8.44 -16.47 1.58
C ASN A 350 8.08 -15.07 1.06
N ARG A 351 6.89 -14.92 0.46
CA ARG A 351 6.32 -13.63 0.04
C ARG A 351 4.95 -13.45 0.70
N ALA A 352 3.95 -12.99 -0.04
CA ALA A 352 2.56 -13.03 0.42
C ALA A 352 2.01 -14.44 0.61
N GLY A 353 2.56 -15.43 -0.12
CA GLY A 353 2.35 -16.85 0.07
C GLY A 353 3.65 -17.57 0.46
N PRO A 354 3.56 -18.81 1.00
CA PRO A 354 4.73 -19.62 1.29
C PRO A 354 5.43 -20.06 -0.01
N THR A 355 6.72 -20.40 0.05
CA THR A 355 7.42 -21.01 -1.09
C THR A 355 6.68 -22.27 -1.58
N LEU A 356 6.57 -22.43 -2.90
CA LEU A 356 6.02 -23.63 -3.53
C LEU A 356 7.10 -24.70 -3.78
N HIS A 357 8.37 -24.41 -3.44
CA HIS A 357 9.41 -25.42 -3.50
C HIS A 357 9.01 -26.67 -2.71
N GLY A 358 9.10 -27.85 -3.33
CA GLY A 358 8.71 -29.11 -2.72
C GLY A 358 7.24 -29.17 -2.31
N ILE A 359 6.33 -28.50 -3.02
CA ILE A 359 4.91 -28.47 -2.65
C ILE A 359 4.29 -29.87 -2.69
N PHE A 360 4.56 -30.69 -3.71
CA PHE A 360 3.91 -31.98 -3.85
C PHE A 360 4.39 -32.99 -2.81
N GLY A 361 3.44 -33.57 -2.08
CA GLY A 361 3.65 -34.43 -0.91
C GLY A 361 3.74 -33.66 0.42
N ARG A 362 3.79 -32.33 0.39
CA ARG A 362 3.87 -31.51 1.60
C ARG A 362 2.49 -31.31 2.22
N ARG A 363 2.39 -31.47 3.55
CA ARG A 363 1.17 -31.13 4.30
C ARG A 363 0.98 -29.62 4.32
N ILE A 364 -0.26 -29.15 4.24
CA ILE A 364 -0.60 -27.73 4.34
C ILE A 364 -0.07 -27.14 5.66
N ALA A 365 0.28 -25.85 5.63
CA ALA A 365 0.73 -25.10 6.80
C ALA A 365 2.01 -25.63 7.49
N THR A 366 2.98 -26.16 6.72
CA THR A 366 4.23 -26.74 7.25
C THR A 366 5.52 -26.08 6.78
N VAL A 367 5.47 -25.02 5.97
CA VAL A 367 6.70 -24.29 5.59
C VAL A 367 7.24 -23.52 6.79
N ASP A 368 8.49 -23.80 7.14
CA ASP A 368 9.17 -23.14 8.25
C ASP A 368 9.26 -21.62 8.02
N GLY A 369 9.08 -20.86 9.10
CA GLY A 369 9.16 -19.40 9.08
C GLY A 369 7.98 -18.70 8.42
N TYR A 370 7.01 -19.41 7.82
CA TYR A 370 5.83 -18.76 7.25
C TYR A 370 4.70 -18.61 8.29
N PRO A 371 4.15 -17.39 8.50
CA PRO A 371 3.09 -17.15 9.48
C PRO A 371 1.73 -17.57 8.93
N TYR A 372 1.41 -18.87 9.05
CA TYR A 372 0.11 -19.43 8.70
C TYR A 372 -0.99 -18.96 9.66
N SER A 373 -2.22 -18.82 9.15
CA SER A 373 -3.38 -18.57 9.98
C SER A 373 -3.71 -19.81 10.84
N PRO A 374 -4.32 -19.64 12.02
CA PRO A 374 -4.76 -20.77 12.84
C PRO A 374 -5.70 -21.74 12.11
N ALA A 375 -6.55 -21.20 11.21
CA ALA A 375 -7.45 -22.00 10.38
C ALA A 375 -6.66 -22.99 9.49
N LEU A 376 -5.61 -22.53 8.82
CA LEU A 376 -4.77 -23.37 7.96
C LEU A 376 -3.99 -24.42 8.74
N GLN A 377 -3.49 -24.08 9.93
CA GLN A 377 -2.69 -25.00 10.77
C GLN A 377 -3.50 -26.24 11.21
N GLY A 378 -4.83 -26.09 11.34
CA GLY A 378 -5.73 -27.18 11.71
C GLY A 378 -6.18 -28.08 10.55
N MET A 379 -5.86 -27.72 9.30
CA MET A 379 -6.32 -28.47 8.13
C MET A 379 -5.51 -29.75 7.91
N ASP A 380 -6.14 -30.74 7.29
CA ASP A 380 -5.50 -32.00 6.93
C ASP A 380 -5.50 -32.20 5.40
N ILE A 381 -4.78 -31.31 4.72
CA ILE A 381 -4.56 -31.37 3.27
C ILE A 381 -3.11 -31.74 3.03
N VAL A 382 -2.88 -32.73 2.17
CA VAL A 382 -1.59 -32.98 1.54
C VAL A 382 -1.67 -32.45 0.12
N TRP A 383 -0.71 -31.63 -0.27
CA TRP A 383 -0.66 -31.08 -1.63
C TRP A 383 -0.24 -32.17 -2.61
N THR A 384 -1.16 -32.58 -3.47
CA THR A 384 -0.96 -33.47 -4.60
C THR A 384 -1.39 -32.73 -5.87
N PRO A 385 -1.04 -33.23 -7.07
CA PRO A 385 -1.59 -32.70 -8.32
C PRO A 385 -3.11 -32.50 -8.27
N GLU A 386 -3.84 -33.44 -7.67
CA GLU A 386 -5.28 -33.42 -7.53
C GLU A 386 -5.76 -32.34 -6.58
N THR A 387 -5.17 -32.23 -5.38
CA THR A 387 -5.62 -31.24 -4.38
C THR A 387 -5.24 -29.81 -4.78
N VAL A 388 -4.10 -29.62 -5.46
CA VAL A 388 -3.76 -28.33 -6.07
C VAL A 388 -4.74 -28.01 -7.21
N SER A 389 -5.09 -28.97 -8.07
CA SER A 389 -6.10 -28.71 -9.10
C SER A 389 -7.48 -28.40 -8.50
N GLU A 390 -7.87 -29.07 -7.42
CA GLU A 390 -9.15 -28.87 -6.74
C GLU A 390 -9.26 -27.47 -6.10
N LEU A 391 -8.16 -26.95 -5.54
CA LEU A 391 -8.04 -25.57 -5.06
C LEU A 391 -8.51 -24.56 -6.12
N PHE A 392 -8.07 -24.70 -7.38
CA PHE A 392 -8.44 -23.79 -8.47
C PHE A 392 -9.81 -24.06 -9.10
N VAL A 393 -10.44 -25.21 -8.78
CA VAL A 393 -11.85 -25.48 -9.15
C VAL A 393 -12.80 -24.85 -8.14
N LEU A 394 -12.51 -25.02 -6.84
CA LEU A 394 -13.37 -24.56 -5.76
C LEU A 394 -13.13 -23.10 -5.37
N GLY A 395 -11.92 -22.61 -5.59
CA GLY A 395 -11.47 -21.29 -5.14
C GLY A 395 -10.74 -21.35 -3.78
N PRO A 396 -9.66 -20.56 -3.58
CA PRO A 396 -8.88 -20.55 -2.35
C PRO A 396 -9.67 -20.27 -1.08
N SER A 397 -10.63 -19.35 -1.12
CA SER A 397 -11.42 -19.02 0.08
C SER A 397 -12.28 -20.20 0.53
N LYS A 398 -12.75 -21.02 -0.41
CA LYS A 398 -13.60 -22.20 -0.13
C LYS A 398 -12.77 -23.43 0.24
N PHE A 399 -11.68 -23.67 -0.49
CA PHE A 399 -10.86 -24.88 -0.31
C PHE A 399 -9.87 -24.75 0.85
N THR A 400 -9.34 -23.55 1.09
CA THR A 400 -8.39 -23.25 2.16
C THR A 400 -8.81 -22.02 2.96
N PRO A 401 -9.86 -22.11 3.79
CA PRO A 401 -10.35 -20.97 4.57
C PRO A 401 -9.24 -20.34 5.44
N GLY A 402 -9.14 -19.01 5.43
CA GLY A 402 -8.08 -18.29 6.12
C GLY A 402 -6.75 -18.25 5.37
N THR A 403 -6.72 -18.62 4.09
CA THR A 403 -5.60 -18.37 3.19
C THR A 403 -5.39 -16.87 2.92
N LYS A 404 -4.14 -16.50 2.64
CA LYS A 404 -3.75 -15.18 2.13
C LYS A 404 -3.83 -15.10 0.60
N MET A 405 -4.12 -16.22 -0.06
CA MET A 405 -4.18 -16.31 -1.52
C MET A 405 -5.40 -15.53 -2.04
N PRO A 406 -5.21 -14.61 -3.02
CA PRO A 406 -6.34 -13.96 -3.69
C PRO A 406 -7.27 -14.98 -4.31
N GLU A 407 -8.57 -14.64 -4.34
CA GLU A 407 -9.58 -15.50 -4.95
C GLU A 407 -9.27 -15.66 -6.44
N GLN A 408 -9.08 -16.90 -6.88
CA GLN A 408 -8.72 -17.22 -8.25
C GLN A 408 -9.20 -18.63 -8.58
N THR A 409 -9.82 -18.76 -9.75
CA THR A 409 -10.24 -20.04 -10.30
C THR A 409 -9.72 -20.17 -11.71
N ILE A 410 -9.41 -21.40 -12.11
CA ILE A 410 -9.00 -21.72 -13.48
C ILE A 410 -10.09 -22.62 -14.02
N THR A 411 -10.98 -22.10 -14.86
CA THR A 411 -12.18 -22.81 -15.30
C THR A 411 -11.87 -23.83 -16.40
N ASP A 412 -10.90 -23.55 -17.28
CA ASP A 412 -10.46 -24.50 -18.31
C ASP A 412 -9.63 -25.65 -17.69
N PRO A 413 -10.06 -26.92 -17.84
CA PRO A 413 -9.29 -28.07 -17.39
C PRO A 413 -7.88 -28.19 -17.99
N LYS A 414 -7.67 -27.70 -19.21
CA LYS A 414 -6.36 -27.74 -19.88
C LYS A 414 -5.37 -26.81 -19.20
N ASP A 415 -5.80 -25.61 -18.85
CA ASP A 415 -4.98 -24.62 -18.14
C ASP A 415 -4.66 -25.10 -16.72
N ARG A 416 -5.61 -25.76 -16.04
CA ARG A 416 -5.31 -26.42 -14.76
C ARG A 416 -4.25 -27.51 -14.92
N ALA A 417 -4.40 -28.39 -15.91
CA ALA A 417 -3.41 -29.44 -16.17
C ALA A 417 -2.04 -28.87 -16.54
N ALA A 418 -1.99 -27.74 -17.26
CA ALA A 418 -0.76 -27.01 -17.56
C ALA A 418 -0.08 -26.48 -16.29
N LEU A 419 -0.83 -25.79 -15.42
CA LEU A 419 -0.32 -25.33 -14.12
C LEU A 419 0.28 -26.48 -13.30
N ILE A 420 -0.42 -27.63 -13.23
CA ILE A 420 0.08 -28.80 -12.50
C ILE A 420 1.39 -29.32 -13.09
N ARG A 421 1.47 -29.53 -14.41
CA ARG A 421 2.71 -29.99 -15.07
C ARG A 421 3.87 -29.02 -14.83
N PHE A 422 3.59 -27.72 -14.90
CA PHE A 422 4.58 -26.69 -14.62
C PHE A 422 5.10 -26.79 -13.17
N LEU A 423 4.19 -26.82 -12.19
CA LEU A 423 4.59 -26.97 -10.79
C LEU A 423 5.36 -28.26 -10.56
N GLU A 424 4.99 -29.38 -11.17
CA GLU A 424 5.70 -30.66 -10.99
C GLU A 424 7.12 -30.59 -11.51
N ALA A 425 7.32 -29.91 -12.64
CA ALA A 425 8.63 -29.71 -13.24
C ALA A 425 9.53 -28.79 -12.40
N GLU A 426 8.99 -27.69 -11.88
CA GLU A 426 9.77 -26.62 -11.28
C GLU A 426 9.88 -26.70 -9.75
N THR A 427 8.91 -27.30 -9.06
CA THR A 427 8.93 -27.42 -7.59
C THR A 427 9.52 -28.74 -7.09
N GLY A 428 9.67 -29.73 -7.98
CA GLY A 428 9.99 -31.11 -7.64
C GLY A 428 11.47 -31.51 -7.68
N ARG A 429 12.41 -30.61 -7.99
CA ARG A 429 13.84 -30.95 -8.17
C ARG A 429 14.78 -30.23 -7.20
N LYS A 430 15.58 -31.09 -6.53
CA LYS A 430 16.82 -30.97 -5.74
C LYS A 430 17.38 -29.60 -5.38
#